data_AF-A0A564Q4W4-F1
#
_entry.id   AF-A0A564Q4W4-F1
#
_cell.length_a   1.000
_cell.length_b   1.000
_cell.length_c   1.000
_cell.angle_alpha   90.00
_cell.angle_beta   90.00
_cell.angle_gamma   90.00
#
_symmetry.space_group_name_H-M   'P 1'
#
loop_
_entity.id
_entity.type
_entity.pdbx_description
1 polymer ?
#
loop_
_entity_poly.entity_id
_entity_poly.type
_entity_poly.pdbx_seq_one_letter_code
_entity_poly.pdbx_strand_id
1 'polypeptide(L)'
;MLNEIEIAVLMSVCHKTNLSKKAHIPKQYFLKRFKGKERKHAEKALFTLIREGYIQRHPTKGEMTYQLTSFGRKECMKIIKTL
;
A
#
# COMPACT_ATOMS: atom_id res chain seq x y z
N MET A 1 12.59 4.95 -8.10
CA MET A 1 12.34 5.82 -6.94
C MET A 1 10.84 6.04 -6.84
N LEU A 2 10.25 5.93 -5.66
CA LEU A 2 8.81 6.14 -5.51
C LEU A 2 8.49 7.64 -5.59
N ASN A 3 7.40 7.99 -6.28
CA ASN A 3 6.87 9.35 -6.24
C ASN A 3 6.01 9.58 -4.98
N GLU A 4 5.56 10.82 -4.77
CA GLU A 4 4.81 11.22 -3.57
C GLU A 4 3.51 10.41 -3.37
N ILE A 5 2.77 10.12 -4.44
CA ILE A 5 1.50 9.38 -4.31
C ILE A 5 1.74 7.89 -4.05
N GLU A 6 2.79 7.31 -4.61
CA GLU A 6 3.24 5.95 -4.31
C GLU A 6 3.69 5.83 -2.85
N ILE A 7 4.46 6.80 -2.36
CA ILE A 7 4.86 6.88 -0.95
C ILE A 7 3.61 6.98 -0.06
N ALA A 8 2.67 7.87 -0.40
CA ALA A 8 1.44 8.06 0.38
C ALA A 8 0.57 6.78 0.44
N VAL A 9 0.44 6.06 -0.69
CA VAL A 9 -0.29 4.79 -0.74
C VAL A 9 0.44 3.71 0.07
N LEU A 10 1.76 3.57 -0.11
CA LEU A 10 2.56 2.60 0.63
C LEU A 10 2.43 2.86 2.14
N MET A 11 2.65 4.10 2.59
CA MET A 11 2.52 4.49 4.00
C MET A 11 1.12 4.26 4.57
N SER A 12 0.07 4.47 3.78
CA SER A 12 -1.30 4.14 4.17
C SER A 12 -1.47 2.65 4.45
N VAL A 13 -0.90 1.78 3.58
CA VAL A 13 -0.88 0.32 3.81
C VAL A 13 -0.02 -0.03 5.04
N CYS A 14 1.16 0.58 5.19
CA CYS A 14 2.04 0.37 6.35
C CYS A 14 1.30 0.61 7.66
N HIS A 15 0.59 1.74 7.75
CA HIS A 15 -0.18 2.11 8.94
C HIS A 15 -1.37 1.17 9.17
N LYS A 16 -2.16 0.85 8.13
CA LYS A 16 -3.34 -0.02 8.27
C LYS A 16 -3.03 -1.48 8.55
N THR A 17 -1.84 -1.95 8.19
CA THR A 17 -1.34 -3.29 8.50
C THR A 17 -0.54 -3.34 9.80
N ASN A 18 -0.29 -2.20 10.45
CA ASN A 18 0.67 -2.07 11.56
C ASN A 18 2.03 -2.73 11.24
N LEU A 19 2.52 -2.52 10.01
CA LEU A 19 3.74 -3.14 9.45
C LEU A 19 3.74 -4.68 9.39
N SER A 20 2.60 -5.34 9.64
CA SER A 20 2.48 -6.79 9.55
C SER A 20 2.47 -7.25 8.09
N LYS A 21 3.29 -8.25 7.79
CA LYS A 21 3.28 -8.94 6.48
C LYS A 21 2.18 -9.99 6.35
N LYS A 22 1.54 -10.34 7.48
CA LYS A 22 0.45 -11.34 7.54
C LYS A 22 -0.93 -10.67 7.45
N ALA A 23 -1.01 -9.38 7.72
CA ALA A 23 -2.25 -8.63 7.63
C ALA A 23 -2.56 -8.32 6.16
N HIS A 24 -3.71 -8.78 5.70
CA HIS A 24 -4.23 -8.50 4.38
C HIS A 24 -5.50 -7.64 4.51
N ILE A 25 -5.51 -6.49 3.86
CA ILE A 25 -6.59 -5.50 3.98
C ILE A 25 -7.19 -5.19 2.61
N PRO A 26 -8.51 -4.99 2.51
CA PRO A 26 -9.13 -4.52 1.27
C PRO A 26 -8.64 -3.14 0.82
N LYS A 27 -8.69 -2.85 -0.48
CA LYS A 27 -8.17 -1.57 -1.02
C LYS A 27 -8.82 -0.34 -0.40
N GLN A 28 -10.12 -0.41 -0.08
CA GLN A 28 -10.88 0.68 0.51
C GLN A 28 -10.33 1.11 1.88
N TYR A 29 -9.70 0.21 2.64
CA TYR A 29 -9.19 0.54 3.98
C TYR A 29 -8.05 1.56 3.96
N PHE A 30 -7.19 1.49 2.95
CA PHE A 30 -6.04 2.38 2.81
C PHE A 30 -6.22 3.43 1.70
N LEU A 31 -7.16 3.24 0.77
CA LEU A 31 -7.42 4.23 -0.29
C LEU A 31 -8.54 5.22 0.04
N LYS A 32 -9.39 4.99 1.06
CA LYS A 32 -10.51 5.90 1.40
C LYS A 32 -10.09 7.34 1.73
N ARG A 33 -8.81 7.55 2.09
CA ARG A 33 -8.24 8.87 2.40
C ARG A 33 -8.02 9.74 1.17
N PHE A 34 -7.82 9.16 -0.01
CA PHE A 34 -7.66 9.89 -1.26
C PHE A 34 -9.02 10.21 -1.85
N LYS A 35 -9.24 11.43 -2.33
CA LYS A 35 -10.54 11.89 -2.85
C LYS A 35 -10.44 12.34 -4.30
N GLY A 36 -11.58 12.37 -4.99
CA GLY A 36 -11.67 12.91 -6.37
C GLY A 36 -10.61 12.34 -7.32
N LYS A 37 -9.85 13.24 -7.97
CA LYS A 37 -8.78 12.87 -8.91
C LYS A 37 -7.63 12.11 -8.23
N GLU A 38 -7.26 12.46 -7.01
CA GLU A 38 -6.20 11.77 -6.27
C GLU A 38 -6.52 10.30 -6.04
N ARG A 39 -7.79 9.95 -5.82
CA ARG A 39 -8.22 8.55 -5.67
C ARG A 39 -7.84 7.72 -6.91
N LYS A 40 -7.98 8.27 -8.12
CA LYS A 40 -7.60 7.60 -9.38
C LYS A 40 -6.08 7.42 -9.48
N HIS A 41 -5.31 8.43 -9.10
CA HIS A 41 -3.84 8.33 -9.08
C HIS A 41 -3.35 7.34 -8.03
N ALA A 42 -3.99 7.29 -6.86
CA ALA A 42 -3.67 6.32 -5.81
C ALA A 42 -3.96 4.87 -6.23
N GLU A 43 -4.98 4.63 -7.07
CA GLU A 43 -5.21 3.31 -7.66
C GLU A 43 -4.11 2.92 -8.65
N LYS A 44 -3.68 3.85 -9.51
CA LYS A 44 -2.52 3.62 -10.40
C LYS A 44 -1.25 3.33 -9.61
N ALA A 45 -1.01 4.10 -8.54
CA ALA A 45 0.12 3.91 -7.64
C ALA A 45 0.09 2.53 -6.95
N LEU A 46 -1.08 2.05 -6.52
CA LEU A 46 -1.24 0.68 -5.99
C LEU A 46 -0.80 -0.37 -7.02
N PHE A 47 -1.18 -0.23 -8.30
CA PHE A 47 -0.72 -1.16 -9.33
C PHE A 47 0.80 -1.12 -9.53
N THR A 48 1.41 0.07 -9.52
CA THR A 48 2.88 0.20 -9.55
C THR A 48 3.51 -0.50 -8.35
N LEU A 49 3.05 -0.24 -7.13
CA LEU A 49 3.59 -0.86 -5.91
C LEU A 49 3.45 -2.38 -5.89
N ILE A 50 2.43 -2.94 -6.55
CA ILE A 50 2.30 -4.39 -6.74
C ILE A 50 3.33 -4.89 -7.75
N ARG A 51 3.46 -4.22 -8.91
CA ARG A 51 4.40 -4.59 -9.97
C ARG A 51 5.84 -4.57 -9.48
N GLU A 52 6.20 -3.54 -8.70
CA GLU A 52 7.54 -3.36 -8.15
C GLU A 52 7.77 -4.17 -6.85
N GLY A 53 6.79 -4.97 -6.41
CA GLY A 53 6.97 -5.92 -5.31
C GLY A 53 6.93 -5.34 -3.90
N TYR A 54 6.41 -4.13 -3.70
CA TYR A 54 6.17 -3.57 -2.36
C TYR A 54 4.93 -4.16 -1.69
N ILE A 55 3.89 -4.39 -2.50
CA ILE A 55 2.59 -4.89 -2.06
C ILE A 55 2.27 -6.18 -2.81
N GLN A 56 1.66 -7.14 -2.12
CA GLN A 56 1.15 -8.37 -2.74
C GLN A 56 -0.37 -8.37 -2.70
N ARG A 57 -0.99 -8.76 -3.81
CA ARG A 57 -2.43 -9.00 -3.91
C ARG A 57 -2.77 -10.44 -3.50
N HIS A 58 -3.85 -10.61 -2.74
CA HIS A 58 -4.36 -11.90 -2.28
C HIS A 58 -5.87 -12.01 -2.52
N PRO A 59 -6.33 -12.97 -3.33
CA PRO A 59 -7.76 -13.23 -3.48
C PRO A 59 -8.33 -13.84 -2.19
N THR A 60 -9.51 -13.37 -1.79
CA THR A 60 -10.33 -13.99 -0.74
C THR A 60 -11.68 -14.39 -1.32
N LYS A 61 -12.53 -15.09 -0.56
CA LYS A 61 -13.86 -15.53 -1.04
C LYS A 61 -14.79 -14.37 -1.44
N GLY A 62 -14.57 -13.14 -0.94
CA GLY A 62 -15.46 -12.00 -1.18
C GLY A 62 -14.82 -10.81 -1.89
N GLU A 63 -13.52 -10.56 -1.71
CA GLU A 63 -12.83 -9.44 -2.37
C GLU A 63 -11.31 -9.64 -2.48
N MET A 64 -10.66 -8.78 -3.26
CA MET A 64 -9.19 -8.71 -3.29
C MET A 64 -8.67 -7.97 -2.06
N THR A 65 -7.71 -8.59 -1.38
CA THR A 65 -6.99 -7.99 -0.26
C THR A 65 -5.52 -7.78 -0.62
N TYR A 66 -4.85 -6.93 0.15
CA TYR A 66 -3.49 -6.48 -0.12
C TYR A 66 -2.67 -6.51 1.16
N GLN A 67 -1.42 -6.99 1.07
CA GLN A 67 -0.49 -7.05 2.20
C GLN A 67 0.89 -6.52 1.80
N LEU A 68 1.69 -6.16 2.80
CA LEU A 68 3.10 -5.82 2.58
C LEU A 68 3.92 -7.07 2.23
N THR A 69 4.82 -6.92 1.26
CA THR A 69 5.93 -7.88 1.10
C THR A 69 7.02 -7.64 2.14
N SER A 70 8.02 -8.52 2.20
CA SER A 70 9.24 -8.26 2.98
C SER A 70 9.95 -6.99 2.52
N PHE A 71 9.99 -6.74 1.21
CA PHE A 71 10.58 -5.54 0.63
C PHE A 71 9.77 -4.28 1.00
N GLY A 72 8.46 -4.29 0.78
CA GLY A 72 7.59 -3.16 1.12
C GLY A 72 7.67 -2.78 2.59
N ARG A 73 7.70 -3.76 3.51
CA ARG A 73 7.89 -3.50 4.95
C ARG A 73 9.25 -2.83 5.24
N LYS A 74 10.33 -3.27 4.60
CA LYS A 74 11.65 -2.66 4.77
C LYS A 74 11.64 -1.19 4.34
N GLU A 75 10.99 -0.90 3.22
CA GLU A 75 10.86 0.47 2.71
C GLU A 75 9.96 1.34 3.61
N CYS A 76 8.85 0.81 4.14
CA CYS A 76 8.06 1.49 5.16
C CYS A 76 8.95 1.95 6.35
N MET A 77 9.79 1.05 6.86
CA MET A 77 10.65 1.35 8.02
C MET A 77 11.74 2.37 7.70
N LYS A 78 12.24 2.43 6.46
CA LYS A 78 13.19 3.46 6.04
C LYS A 78 12.52 4.83 6.03
N ILE A 79 11.34 4.94 5.40
CA ILE A 79 10.58 6.19 5.29
C ILE A 79 10.22 6.73 6.69
N ILE A 80 9.77 5.86 7.60
CA ILE A 80 9.42 6.27 8.98
C ILE A 80 10.63 6.84 9.73
N LYS A 81 11.84 6.30 9.52
CA LYS A 81 13.06 6.78 10.18
C LYS A 81 13.58 8.12 9.66
N THR A 82 13.09 8.56 8.50
CA THR A 82 13.48 9.83 7.87
C THR A 82 12.47 10.96 8.11
N LEU A 83 11.39 10.67 8.84
CA LEU A 83 10.40 11.65 9.33
C LEU A 83 10.76 12.04 10.77
#